data_AF-A0A2P6ATT2-F1
#
_entry.id   AF-A0A2P6ATT2-F1
#
_cell.length_a   1.000
_cell.length_b   1.000
_cell.length_c   1.000
_cell.angle_alpha   90.00
_cell.angle_beta   90.00
_cell.angle_gamma   90.00
#
_symmetry.space_group_name_H-M   'P 1'
#
loop_
_entity.id
_entity.type
_entity.pdbx_description
1 polymer ?
#
loop_
_entity_poly.entity_id
_entity_poly.type
_entity_poly.pdbx_seq_one_letter_code
_entity_poly.pdbx_strand_id
1 'polypeptide(L)'
;MSGISLPHILLLLVIVVLVFGTSKLKNLGKDLGGAIKGFKESMKGEDDAAAPQAQQSQQPPAQLTQQQTPPAQPAAQQQHSEPRQGQ
;
A
#
# COMPACT_ATOMS: atom_id res chain seq x y z
N MET A 1 9.42 45.93 -3.29
CA MET A 1 8.51 44.96 -2.65
C MET A 1 9.04 43.57 -2.97
N SER A 2 9.88 43.06 -2.08
CA SER A 2 10.57 41.78 -2.18
C SER A 2 9.56 40.64 -2.10
N GLY A 3 9.08 40.20 -3.26
CA GLY A 3 8.19 39.05 -3.39
C GLY A 3 8.86 37.82 -2.79
N ILE A 4 8.05 37.02 -2.11
CA ILE A 4 8.42 35.73 -1.52
C ILE A 4 9.22 34.94 -2.56
N SER A 5 10.53 34.91 -2.37
CA SER A 5 11.45 34.35 -3.35
C SER A 5 11.48 32.85 -3.15
N LEU A 6 11.52 32.06 -4.23
CA LEU A 6 11.61 30.58 -4.20
C LEU A 6 12.46 29.99 -3.04
N PRO A 7 13.68 30.49 -2.73
CA PRO A 7 14.49 29.91 -1.64
C PRO A 7 13.85 30.04 -0.25
N HIS A 8 13.05 31.08 0.01
CA HIS A 8 12.34 31.23 1.29
C HIS A 8 11.28 30.15 1.46
N ILE A 9 10.56 29.82 0.37
CA ILE A 9 9.55 28.74 0.37
C ILE A 9 10.24 27.39 0.57
N LEU A 10 11.37 27.15 -0.11
CA LEU A 10 12.14 25.90 0.05
C LEU A 10 12.66 25.73 1.49
N LEU A 11 13.20 26.79 2.09
CA LEU A 11 13.71 26.75 3.46
C LEU A 11 12.57 26.52 4.47
N LEU A 12 11.42 27.17 4.30
CA LEU A 12 10.24 26.95 5.13
C LEU A 12 9.74 25.50 5.02
N LEU A 13 9.70 24.95 3.81
CA LEU A 13 9.28 23.56 3.57
C LEU A 13 10.18 22.58 4.34
N VAL A 14 11.50 22.77 4.30
CA VAL A 14 12.46 21.92 5.01
C VAL A 14 12.20 21.94 6.51
N ILE A 15 12.01 23.12 7.11
CA ILE A 15 11.73 23.25 8.54
C ILE A 15 10.41 22.55 8.90
N VAL A 16 9.35 22.73 8.09
CA VAL A 16 8.06 22.05 8.32
C VAL A 16 8.22 20.53 8.26
N VAL A 17 8.96 20.00 7.29
CA VAL A 17 9.22 18.56 7.18
C VAL A 17 10.00 18.03 8.39
N LEU A 18 10.95 18.80 8.93
CA LEU A 18 11.71 18.41 10.12
C LEU A 18 10.86 18.41 11.40
N VAL A 19 9.97 19.38 11.57
CA VAL A 19 9.09 19.49 12.75
C VAL A 19 8.00 18.41 12.73
N PHE A 20 7.33 18.23 11.59
CA PHE A 20 6.24 17.26 11.47
C PHE A 20 6.73 15.83 11.15
N GLY A 21 7.97 15.70 10.65
CA GLY A 21 8.54 14.46 10.13
C GLY A 21 7.97 14.05 8.76
N THR A 22 8.78 13.37 7.96
CA THR A 22 8.36 12.86 6.63
C THR A 22 7.23 11.82 6.72
N SER A 23 7.10 11.12 7.86
CA SER A 23 6.11 10.06 8.04
C SER A 23 4.68 10.58 8.09
N LYS A 24 4.44 11.69 8.82
CA LYS A 24 3.11 12.32 8.87
C LYS A 24 2.78 13.06 7.58
N LEU A 25 3.76 13.73 6.97
CA LEU A 25 3.59 14.38 5.67
C LEU A 25 3.30 13.38 4.54
N LYS A 26 3.88 12.17 4.57
CA LYS A 26 3.63 11.15 3.55
C LYS A 26 2.23 10.55 3.65
N ASN A 27 1.75 10.29 4.87
CA ASN A 27 0.38 9.80 5.07
C ASN A 27 -0.62 10.88 4.64
N LEU A 28 -0.50 12.09 5.19
CA LEU A 28 -1.43 13.18 4.88
C LEU A 28 -1.32 13.65 3.42
N GLY A 29 -0.11 13.65 2.86
CA GLY A 29 0.16 14.01 1.47
C GLY A 29 -0.33 12.98 0.46
N LYS A 30 -0.46 11.70 0.84
CA LYS A 30 -1.09 10.68 -0.03
C LYS A 30 -2.60 10.95 -0.16
N ASP A 31 -3.26 11.28 0.94
CA ASP A 31 -4.70 11.58 0.94
C ASP A 31 -5.00 12.91 0.22
N LEU A 32 -4.25 13.99 0.56
CA LEU A 32 -4.38 15.29 -0.11
C LEU A 32 -3.95 15.24 -1.58
N GLY A 33 -2.85 14.54 -1.86
CA GLY A 33 -2.31 14.40 -3.21
C GLY A 33 -3.23 13.59 -4.12
N GLY A 34 -3.90 12.57 -3.60
CA GLY A 34 -4.93 11.83 -4.34
C GLY A 34 -6.11 12.71 -4.75
N ALA A 35 -6.63 13.52 -3.81
CA ALA A 35 -7.73 14.46 -4.07
C ALA A 35 -7.33 15.54 -5.10
N ILE A 36 -6.15 16.13 -4.94
CA ILE A 36 -5.63 17.15 -5.86
C ILE A 36 -5.35 16.55 -7.25
N LYS A 37 -4.86 15.31 -7.32
CA LYS A 37 -4.64 14.60 -8.60
C LYS A 37 -5.95 14.38 -9.35
N GLY A 38 -6.98 13.87 -8.68
CA GLY A 38 -8.31 13.69 -9.26
C GLY A 38 -8.90 15.02 -9.73
N PHE A 39 -8.77 16.09 -8.93
CA PHE A 39 -9.22 17.43 -9.31
C PHE A 39 -8.51 17.96 -10.56
N LYS A 40 -7.18 17.80 -10.65
CA LYS A 40 -6.41 18.20 -11.83
C LYS A 40 -6.73 17.36 -13.05
N GLU A 41 -7.01 16.06 -12.89
CA GLU A 41 -7.47 15.19 -13.98
C GLU A 41 -8.86 15.59 -14.47
N SER A 42 -9.81 15.88 -13.57
CA SER A 42 -11.14 16.38 -13.92
C SER A 42 -11.09 17.75 -14.60
N MET A 43 -10.23 18.66 -14.14
CA MET A 43 -10.03 19.97 -14.79
C MET A 43 -9.36 19.89 -16.16
N LYS A 44 -8.60 18.81 -16.42
CA LYS A 44 -7.88 18.61 -17.68
C LYS A 44 -8.66 17.72 -18.67
N GLY A 45 -9.67 17.00 -18.18
CA GLY A 45 -10.52 16.08 -18.94
C GLY A 45 -11.59 16.74 -19.82
N GLU A 46 -11.69 18.07 -19.82
CA GLU A 46 -12.58 18.81 -20.73
C GLU A 46 -11.93 19.08 -22.12
N ASP A 47 -10.62 18.83 -22.27
CA ASP A 47 -9.88 19.05 -23.53
C ASP A 47 -9.19 17.80 -24.13
N ASP A 48 -8.96 16.71 -23.37
CA ASP A 48 -8.24 15.55 -23.90
C ASP A 48 -8.65 14.23 -23.22
N ALA A 49 -9.52 13.48 -23.87
CA ALA A 49 -10.02 12.19 -23.40
C ALA A 49 -9.00 11.06 -23.67
N ALA A 50 -7.95 10.93 -22.84
CA ALA A 50 -7.23 9.65 -22.65
C ALA A 50 -6.18 9.73 -21.51
N ALA A 51 -6.46 9.11 -20.36
CA ALA A 51 -5.42 8.47 -19.55
C ALA A 51 -6.02 7.40 -18.61
N PRO A 52 -5.45 6.18 -18.55
CA PRO A 52 -5.94 5.12 -17.67
C PRO A 52 -5.62 5.37 -16.19
N GLN A 53 -6.63 5.07 -15.38
CA GLN A 53 -6.66 4.80 -13.94
C GLN A 53 -5.30 4.57 -13.27
N ALA A 54 -4.94 5.45 -12.33
CA ALA A 54 -3.82 5.24 -11.41
C ALA A 54 -4.15 4.16 -10.36
N GLN A 55 -4.01 2.89 -10.74
CA GLN A 55 -3.83 1.79 -9.79
C GLN A 55 -2.44 1.88 -9.16
N GLN A 56 -2.33 2.44 -7.95
CA GLN A 56 -1.26 2.00 -7.02
C GLN A 56 -1.57 2.36 -5.57
N SER A 57 -2.19 1.42 -4.85
CA SER A 57 -2.26 1.41 -3.39
C SER A 57 -2.51 0.00 -2.87
N GLN A 58 -1.70 -0.98 -3.29
CA GLN A 58 -1.61 -2.27 -2.61
C GLN A 58 -0.15 -2.73 -2.62
N GLN A 59 0.60 -2.35 -1.59
CA GLN A 59 1.73 -3.16 -1.14
C GLN A 59 1.27 -3.81 0.18
N PRO A 60 0.96 -5.11 0.20
CA PRO A 60 0.93 -5.87 1.44
C PRO A 60 2.35 -5.87 2.05
N PRO A 61 2.49 -5.71 3.37
CA PRO A 61 3.77 -5.85 4.03
C PRO A 61 4.31 -7.25 3.78
N ALA A 62 5.63 -7.32 3.61
CA ALA A 62 6.40 -8.54 3.50
C ALA A 62 5.97 -9.56 4.58
N GLN A 63 5.30 -10.64 4.15
CA GLN A 63 5.23 -11.86 4.94
C GLN A 63 6.59 -12.55 4.84
N LEU A 64 7.52 -12.13 5.71
CA LEU A 64 8.77 -12.84 6.03
C LEU A 64 8.49 -14.02 6.97
N THR A 65 7.62 -14.94 6.57
CA THR A 65 7.52 -16.25 7.23
C THR A 65 7.53 -17.35 6.17
N GLN A 66 8.69 -17.47 5.51
CA GLN A 66 9.17 -18.78 5.12
C GLN A 66 9.57 -19.54 6.40
N GLN A 67 9.31 -20.85 6.42
CA GLN A 67 9.70 -21.87 7.41
C GLN A 67 8.72 -22.14 8.57
N GLN A 68 7.61 -22.81 8.24
CA GLN A 68 7.26 -24.04 8.95
C GLN A 68 6.94 -25.16 7.94
N THR A 69 7.77 -26.20 8.00
CA THR A 69 7.88 -27.39 7.17
C THR A 69 6.64 -28.30 7.25
N PRO A 70 6.09 -28.81 6.14
CA PRO A 70 5.47 -30.14 6.09
C PRO A 70 6.54 -31.13 5.59
N PRO A 71 6.96 -32.14 6.38
CA PRO A 71 6.14 -33.35 6.51
C PRO A 71 6.32 -34.09 7.85
N ALA A 72 5.23 -34.33 8.58
CA ALA A 72 5.17 -35.38 9.59
C ALA A 72 3.77 -35.99 9.62
N GLN A 73 3.45 -36.76 8.58
CA GLN A 73 2.57 -37.92 8.75
C GLN A 73 3.46 -39.00 9.37
N PRO A 74 3.19 -39.43 10.60
CA PRO A 74 2.41 -40.66 10.78
C PRO A 74 1.49 -40.62 12.01
N ALA A 75 0.56 -41.58 12.11
CA ALA A 75 -0.17 -41.97 13.34
C ALA A 75 -1.64 -41.54 13.53
N ALA A 76 -2.43 -41.30 12.47
CA ALA A 76 -3.90 -41.26 12.63
C ALA A 76 -4.69 -41.86 11.44
N GLN A 77 -4.13 -42.86 10.76
CA GLN A 77 -4.95 -43.87 10.07
C GLN A 77 -5.23 -44.96 11.11
N GLN A 78 -6.16 -44.70 12.02
CA GLN A 78 -7.50 -45.26 11.91
C GLN A 78 -7.42 -46.74 11.53
N GLN A 79 -6.91 -47.47 12.51
CA GLN A 79 -7.35 -48.79 12.94
C GLN A 79 -8.89 -48.87 12.96
N HIS A 80 -9.53 -48.82 11.80
CA HIS A 80 -10.84 -49.39 11.56
C HIS A 80 -10.56 -50.71 10.84
N SER A 81 -10.25 -51.68 11.68
CA SER A 81 -10.22 -53.09 11.35
C SER A 81 -11.46 -53.46 10.53
N GLU A 82 -11.21 -53.84 9.28
CA GLU A 82 -11.89 -54.96 8.62
C GLU A 82 -12.30 -56.03 9.65
N PRO A 83 -13.49 -56.60 9.51
CA PRO A 83 -13.48 -57.87 8.81
C PRO A 83 -14.58 -58.00 7.77
N ARG A 84 -14.17 -58.70 6.71
CA ARG A 84 -15.01 -59.28 5.69
C ARG A 84 -16.09 -60.20 6.25
N GLN A 85 -17.18 -60.26 5.48
CA GLN A 85 -17.88 -61.47 5.05
C GLN A 85 -18.07 -62.58 6.08
N GLY A 86 -19.35 -62.88 6.33
CA GLY A 86 -19.78 -64.20 6.75
C GLY A 86 -21.10 -64.11 7.49
N GLN A 87 -22.20 -63.95 6.76
CA GLN A 87 -23.47 -64.70 6.85
C GLN A 87 -24.38 -64.26 5.69
#